data_AF-A0A945BGC7-F1
#
_entry.id   AF-A0A945BGC7-F1
#
_cell.length_a   1.000
_cell.length_b   1.000
_cell.length_c   1.000
_cell.angle_alpha   90.00
_cell.angle_beta   90.00
_cell.angle_gamma   90.00
#
_symmetry.space_group_name_H-M   'P 1'
#
loop_
_entity.id
_entity.type
_entity.pdbx_description
1 polymer ?
#
loop_
_entity_poly.entity_id
_entity_poly.type
_entity_poly.pdbx_seq_one_letter_code
_entity_poly.pdbx_strand_id
1 'polypeptide(L)' 'MNLETPTILKKILARKQQEITENSALISQSELIEKITLGSPPRGFANAISAKIESGEAAVVAEIKRASPSKG' A
#
# COMPACT_ATOMS: atom_id res chain seq x y z
N MET A 1 -5.42 10.99 -25.50
CA MET A 1 -5.12 10.12 -24.35
C MET A 1 -6.43 9.75 -23.70
N ASN A 2 -6.77 8.46 -23.61
CA ASN A 2 -8.04 8.05 -23.02
C ASN A 2 -7.91 8.16 -21.49
N LEU A 3 -8.57 9.16 -20.91
CA LEU A 3 -8.55 9.53 -19.48
C LEU A 3 -9.43 8.61 -18.61
N GLU A 4 -10.03 7.59 -19.22
CA GLU A 4 -10.90 6.65 -18.53
C GLU A 4 -10.07 5.69 -17.65
N THR A 5 -10.29 5.76 -16.34
CA THR A 5 -9.72 4.80 -15.39
C THR A 5 -10.10 3.37 -15.82
N PRO A 6 -9.13 2.46 -15.99
CA PRO A 6 -9.39 1.06 -16.33
C PRO A 6 -10.51 0.44 -15.50
N THR A 7 -11.40 -0.34 -16.12
CA THR A 7 -12.58 -0.92 -15.46
C THR A 7 -12.21 -1.74 -14.22
N ILE A 8 -11.05 -2.41 -14.21
CA ILE A 8 -10.58 -3.14 -13.04
C ILE A 8 -10.23 -2.21 -11.87
N LEU A 9 -9.64 -1.05 -12.14
CA LEU A 9 -9.32 -0.06 -11.11
C LEU A 9 -10.59 0.55 -10.53
N LYS A 10 -11.62 0.81 -11.36
CA LYS A 10 -12.95 1.24 -10.87
C LYS A 10 -13.54 0.23 -9.89
N LYS A 11 -13.46 -1.08 -10.19
CA LYS A 11 -13.91 -2.15 -9.29
C LYS A 11 -13.11 -2.19 -7.99
N ILE A 12 -11.78 -2.08 -8.05
CA ILE A 12 -10.92 -2.05 -6.88
C ILE A 12 -11.28 -0.87 -5.97
N LEU A 13 -11.44 0.33 -6.53
CA LEU A 13 -11.79 1.54 -5.77
C LEU A 13 -13.16 1.41 -5.09
N ALA A 14 -14.18 0.91 -5.81
CA ALA A 14 -15.50 0.69 -5.23
C ALA A 14 -15.45 -0.27 -4.03
N ARG A 15 -14.68 -1.37 -4.13
CA ARG A 15 -14.49 -2.29 -3.00
C ARG A 15 -13.73 -1.63 -1.85
N LYS A 16 -12.66 -0.86 -2.13
CA LYS A 16 -11.88 -0.18 -1.07
C LYS A 16 -12.73 0.80 -0.27
N GLN A 17 -13.67 1.50 -0.91
CA GLN A 17 -14.57 2.40 -0.20
C GLN A 17 -15.46 1.65 0.80
N GLN A 18 -16.00 0.50 0.42
CA GLN A 18 -16.78 -0.35 1.32
C GLN A 18 -15.92 -0.84 2.49
N GLU A 19 -14.70 -1.31 2.22
CA GLU A 19 -13.77 -1.77 3.26
C GLU A 19 -13.38 -0.66 4.25
N ILE A 20 -13.22 0.58 3.79
CA ILE A 20 -12.97 1.71 4.69
C ILE A 20 -14.16 1.89 5.64
N THR A 21 -15.39 1.91 5.10
CA THR A 21 -16.60 2.02 5.94
C THR A 21 -16.73 0.86 6.93
N GLU A 22 -16.52 -0.37 6.47
CA GLU A 22 -16.54 -1.57 7.29
C GLU A 22 -15.49 -1.51 8.42
N ASN A 23 -14.24 -1.16 8.10
CA ASN A 23 -13.13 -1.17 9.06
C ASN A 23 -13.16 0.03 10.03
N SER A 24 -13.57 1.21 9.56
CA SER A 24 -13.70 2.40 10.42
C SER A 24 -14.85 2.27 11.43
N ALA A 25 -15.81 1.38 11.21
CA ALA A 25 -16.82 1.02 12.20
C ALA A 25 -16.27 0.11 13.31
N LEU A 26 -15.18 -0.61 13.06
CA LEU A 26 -14.55 -1.54 14.01
C LEU A 26 -13.46 -0.87 14.84
N ILE A 27 -12.64 -0.02 14.22
CA ILE A 27 -11.52 0.67 14.87
C ILE A 27 -11.63 2.15 14.54
N SER A 28 -11.75 2.96 15.58
CA SER A 28 -11.78 4.42 15.44
C SER A 28 -10.43 4.95 14.95
N GLN A 29 -10.44 6.11 14.29
CA GLN A 29 -9.21 6.75 13.84
C GLN A 29 -8.25 7.07 15.01
N SER A 30 -8.79 7.49 16.16
CA SER A 30 -8.00 7.76 17.38
C SER A 30 -7.29 6.51 17.90
N GLU A 31 -8.00 5.37 17.96
CA GLU A 31 -7.43 4.10 18.40
C GLU A 31 -6.36 3.61 17.40
N LEU A 32 -6.57 3.81 16.10
CA LEU A 32 -5.56 3.49 15.09
C LEU A 32 -4.29 4.34 15.27
N ILE A 33 -4.43 5.63 15.57
CA ILE A 33 -3.28 6.52 15.83
C ILE A 33 -2.50 6.04 17.06
N GLU A 34 -3.18 5.67 18.14
CA GLU A 34 -2.53 5.13 19.35
C GLU A 34 -1.77 3.83 19.07
N LYS A 35 -2.33 2.93 18.27
CA LYS A 35 -1.62 1.70 17.86
C LYS A 35 -0.37 2.01 17.03
N ILE A 36 -0.42 3.03 16.17
CA ILE A 36 0.72 3.45 15.36
C ILE A 36 1.84 4.01 16.24
N THR A 37 1.53 4.81 17.26
CA THR A 37 2.55 5.40 18.14
C THR A 37 3.26 4.35 19.01
N LEU A 38 2.59 3.25 19.34
CA LEU A 38 3.17 2.11 20.05
C LEU A 38 3.94 1.14 19.13
N GLY A 39 3.83 1.30 17.81
CA GLY A 39 4.49 0.46 16.82
C GLY A 39 6.00 0.71 16.72
N SER A 40 6.70 -0.21 16.05
CA SER A 40 8.11 0.00 15.71
C SER A 40 8.29 1.19 14.78
N PRO A 41 9.41 1.93 14.88
CA PRO A 41 9.66 3.08 14.02
C PRO A 41 9.74 2.68 12.53
N PRO A 42 9.39 3.58 11.60
CA PRO A 42 9.57 3.36 10.17
C PRO A 42 11.02 3.03 9.82
N ARG A 43 11.21 2.04 8.93
CA ARG A 43 12.55 1.55 8.54
C ARG A 43 13.27 2.39 7.48
N GLY A 44 12.62 3.42 6.92
CA GLY A 44 13.21 4.27 5.87
C GLY A 44 13.22 3.64 4.47
N PHE A 45 12.05 3.23 3.96
CA PHE A 45 11.89 2.57 2.65
C PHE A 45 12.56 3.35 1.50
N ALA A 46 12.32 4.65 1.39
CA ALA A 46 12.91 5.49 0.34
C ALA A 46 14.44 5.57 0.47
N ASN A 47 14.95 5.76 1.70
CA ASN A 47 16.38 5.85 1.95
C ASN A 47 17.12 4.57 1.57
N ALA A 48 16.53 3.40 1.84
CA ALA A 48 17.11 2.12 1.45
C ALA A 48 17.23 1.96 -0.08
N ILE A 49 16.23 2.43 -0.83
CA ILE A 49 16.26 2.44 -2.29
C ILE A 49 17.34 3.40 -2.79
N SER A 50 17.35 4.64 -2.29
CA SER A 50 18.33 5.66 -2.69
C SER A 50 19.76 5.22 -2.41
N ALA A 51 20.05 4.68 -1.21
CA ALA A 51 21.38 4.22 -0.84
C ALA A 51 21.90 3.11 -1.77
N LYS A 52 21.05 2.18 -2.19
CA LYS A 52 21.43 1.13 -3.17
C LYS A 52 21.77 1.73 -4.53
N ILE A 53 20.93 2.63 -5.03
CA ILE A 53 21.17 3.33 -6.30
C ILE A 53 22.47 4.13 -6.25
N GLU A 54 22.71 4.87 -5.16
CA GLU A 54 23.92 5.67 -4.96
C GLU A 54 25.19 4.81 -4.91
N SER A 55 25.10 3.59 -4.36
CA SER A 55 26.18 2.61 -4.39
C SER A 55 26.40 1.92 -5.74
N GLY A 56 25.62 2.27 -6.78
CA GLY A 56 25.67 1.61 -8.09
C GLY A 56 25.08 0.19 -8.10
N GLU A 57 24.31 -0.16 -7.05
CA GLU A 57 23.67 -1.47 -6.91
C GLU A 57 22.21 -1.44 -7.35
N ALA A 58 21.67 -2.60 -7.70
CA ALA A 58 20.24 -2.72 -8.01
C ALA A 58 19.38 -2.55 -6.75
N ALA A 59 18.48 -1.56 -6.75
CA ALA A 59 17.49 -1.37 -5.71
C ALA A 59 16.22 -2.18 -6.01
N VAL A 60 16.15 -3.39 -5.47
CA VAL A 60 15.03 -4.32 -5.71
C VAL A 60 13.97 -4.21 -4.59
N VAL A 61 12.73 -3.91 -4.97
CA VAL A 61 11.56 -4.08 -4.09
C VAL A 61 10.97 -5.47 -4.38
N ALA A 62 11.29 -6.44 -3.52
CA ALA A 62 10.77 -7.79 -3.65
C ALA A 62 9.29 -7.84 -3.23
N GLU A 63 8.40 -7.96 -4.21
CA GLU A 63 6.95 -8.08 -3.97
C GLU A 63 6.56 -9.50 -3.55
N ILE A 64 5.96 -9.65 -2.38
CA ILE A 64 5.32 -10.91 -1.96
C ILE A 64 3.85 -10.85 -2.39
N LYS A 65 3.50 -11.50 -3.51
CA LYS A 65 2.14 -11.51 -4.08
C LYS A 65 1.60 -12.92 -4.24
N ARG A 66 0.43 -13.18 -3.64
CA ARG A 66 -0.26 -14.48 -3.71
C ARG A 66 -0.99 -14.70 -5.03
N ALA A 67 -1.69 -13.69 -5.53
CA ALA A 67 -2.58 -13.78 -6.70
C ALA A 67 -2.68 -12.42 -7.38
N SER A 68 -3.07 -12.40 -8.67
CA SER A 68 -3.32 -11.16 -9.41
C SER A 68 -4.44 -11.33 -10.45
N PRO A 69 -5.27 -10.29 -10.68
CA PRO A 69 -6.36 -10.38 -11.66
C PRO A 69 -5.92 -10.77 -13.08
N SER A 70 -4.67 -10.51 -13.46
CA SER A 70 -4.15 -10.81 -14.80
C SER A 70 -3.50 -12.19 -14.94
N LYS A 71 -3.16 -12.88 -13.84
CA LYS A 71 -2.44 -14.17 -13.88
C LYS A 71 -2.99 -15.25 -12.94
N GLY A 72 -4.18 -15.06 -12.37
CA GLY A 72 -4.74 -15.91 -11.32
C GLY A 72 -4.39 -15.41 -9.94
#